data_AF-K0B9G5-F1
#
_entry.id   AF-K0B9G5-F1
#
_cell.length_a   1.000
_cell.length_b   1.000
_cell.length_c   1.000
_cell.angle_alpha   90.00
_cell.angle_beta   90.00
_cell.angle_gamma   90.00
#
_symmetry.space_group_name_H-M   'P 1'
#
loop_
_entity.id
_entity.type
_entity.pdbx_description
1 polymer ?
#
loop_
_entity_poly.entity_id
_entity_poly.type
_entity_poly.pdbx_seq_one_letter_code
_entity_poly.pdbx_strand_id
1 'polypeptide(L)'
;MNDSTTKTCLFVLIATIVSTMTYGYAMAAEITLSTDETVFEQTSRIFLTGTVDPQNQFYEPVELVIYDKDDTPIMYSQSKIDYNNEFSALITGPLGSFELGEYKIVANHPAASNSASIVIDINRPIEQNKLVFGMAPLEQMNVGITPTNVVCDEQYVLMYNEYRGSPACVTPSTAVVLEDREWGIIL
;
A
#
# COMPACT_ATOMS: atom_id res chain seq x y z
N MET A 1 60.13 -52.50 -60.77
CA MET A 1 59.56 -53.20 -59.61
C MET A 1 59.05 -52.15 -58.65
N ASN A 2 57.79 -52.32 -58.27
CA ASN A 2 56.95 -51.48 -57.42
C ASN A 2 57.69 -50.95 -56.17
N ASP A 3 57.43 -49.71 -55.73
CA ASP A 3 56.46 -49.55 -54.64
C ASP A 3 55.99 -48.10 -54.44
N SER A 4 54.72 -48.03 -54.08
CA SER A 4 53.89 -46.89 -53.71
C SER A 4 54.14 -46.52 -52.25
N THR A 5 54.22 -45.23 -51.88
CA THR A 5 53.84 -44.82 -50.52
C THR A 5 53.51 -43.32 -50.41
N THR A 6 52.21 -43.04 -50.55
CA THR A 6 51.35 -42.36 -49.57
C THR A 6 51.80 -41.01 -49.00
N LYS A 7 51.10 -39.96 -49.43
CA LYS A 7 51.02 -38.63 -48.80
C LYS A 7 50.45 -38.75 -47.39
N THR A 8 51.22 -38.37 -46.38
CA THR A 8 50.72 -38.18 -45.00
C THR A 8 50.43 -36.69 -44.79
N CYS A 9 49.16 -36.30 -44.92
CA CYS A 9 48.68 -34.99 -44.50
C CYS A 9 48.64 -34.93 -42.97
N LEU A 10 49.49 -34.09 -42.37
CA LEU A 10 49.48 -33.77 -40.95
C LEU A 10 48.29 -32.82 -40.67
N PHE A 11 47.17 -33.36 -40.18
CA PHE A 11 46.07 -32.54 -39.66
C PHE A 11 46.45 -32.06 -38.26
N VAL A 12 46.87 -30.79 -38.15
CA VAL A 12 47.05 -30.10 -36.87
C VAL A 12 45.66 -29.75 -36.33
N LEU A 13 45.22 -30.47 -35.30
CA LEU A 13 43.95 -30.25 -34.62
C LEU A 13 44.15 -29.16 -33.56
N ILE A 14 43.81 -27.91 -33.89
CA ILE A 14 43.86 -26.79 -32.94
C ILE A 14 42.60 -26.86 -32.07
N ALA A 15 42.73 -27.41 -30.86
CA ALA A 15 41.69 -27.35 -29.85
C ALA A 15 41.67 -25.96 -29.23
N THR A 16 40.79 -25.08 -29.70
CA THR A 16 40.52 -23.80 -29.02
C THR A 16 39.68 -24.06 -27.78
N ILE A 17 40.31 -24.00 -26.61
CA ILE A 17 39.62 -24.01 -25.32
C ILE A 17 38.90 -22.65 -25.22
N VAL A 18 37.60 -22.62 -25.46
CA VAL A 18 36.77 -21.44 -25.17
C VAL A 18 36.47 -21.47 -23.68
N SER A 19 37.31 -20.79 -22.90
CA SER A 19 37.05 -20.54 -21.49
C SER A 19 35.86 -19.58 -21.39
N THR A 20 34.65 -20.10 -21.21
CA THR A 20 33.50 -19.25 -20.85
C THR A 20 33.71 -18.78 -19.41
N MET A 21 34.21 -17.56 -19.24
CA MET A 21 34.16 -16.90 -17.94
C MET A 21 32.69 -16.61 -17.62
N THR A 22 32.09 -17.42 -16.76
CA THR A 22 30.82 -17.10 -16.13
C THR A 22 31.08 -16.00 -15.11
N TYR A 23 30.87 -14.75 -15.52
CA TYR A 23 30.76 -13.63 -14.59
C TYR A 23 29.48 -13.87 -13.76
N GLY A 24 29.64 -14.23 -12.49
CA GLY A 24 28.53 -14.19 -11.55
C GLY A 24 28.14 -12.73 -11.34
N TYR A 25 26.97 -12.35 -11.85
CA TYR A 25 26.40 -11.04 -11.55
C TYR A 25 26.01 -11.06 -10.06
N ALA A 26 26.66 -10.24 -9.24
CA ALA A 26 26.15 -9.93 -7.92
C ALA A 26 24.86 -9.13 -8.14
N MET A 27 23.71 -9.71 -7.78
CA MET A 27 22.44 -8.98 -7.79
C MET A 27 22.55 -7.88 -6.74
N ALA A 28 22.40 -6.62 -7.16
CA ALA A 28 22.34 -5.50 -6.24
C ALA A 28 21.08 -5.62 -5.38
N ALA A 29 21.12 -5.19 -4.11
CA ALA A 29 19.93 -5.29 -3.28
C ALA A 29 18.85 -4.30 -3.74
N GLU A 30 17.60 -4.68 -3.57
CA GLU A 30 16.41 -3.90 -3.82
C GLU A 30 15.62 -3.71 -2.52
N ILE A 31 15.12 -2.51 -2.30
CA ILE A 31 14.23 -2.17 -1.18
C ILE A 31 12.80 -1.98 -1.67
N THR A 32 11.84 -2.44 -0.86
CA THR A 32 10.39 -2.21 -1.06
C THR A 32 9.79 -1.46 0.13
N LEU A 33 8.65 -0.81 -0.10
CA LEU A 33 7.88 -0.11 0.92
C LEU A 33 6.39 -0.21 0.61
N SER A 34 5.59 -0.51 1.63
CA SER A 34 4.15 -0.65 1.54
C SER A 34 3.45 -0.18 2.82
N THR A 35 2.15 0.10 2.67
CA THR A 35 1.21 0.44 3.73
C THR A 35 -0.17 -0.10 3.34
N ASP A 36 -1.08 -0.22 4.31
CA ASP A 36 -2.44 -0.72 4.11
C ASP A 36 -3.34 0.27 3.39
N GLU A 37 -3.14 1.57 3.64
CA GLU A 37 -3.97 2.65 3.11
C GLU A 37 -3.11 3.82 2.61
N THR A 38 -3.68 4.69 1.78
CA THR A 38 -2.96 5.88 1.26
C THR A 38 -3.60 7.19 1.67
N VAL A 39 -4.70 7.15 2.44
CA VAL A 39 -5.39 8.34 2.94
C VAL A 39 -5.60 8.16 4.43
N PHE A 40 -5.12 9.11 5.24
CA PHE A 40 -5.15 9.02 6.69
C PHE A 40 -5.70 10.29 7.33
N GLU A 41 -6.13 10.18 8.59
CA GLU A 41 -6.49 11.32 9.43
C GLU A 41 -5.25 11.95 10.06
N GLN A 42 -5.38 13.21 10.50
CA GLN A 42 -4.27 13.98 11.07
C GLN A 42 -3.62 13.30 12.29
N THR A 43 -4.37 12.57 13.11
CA THR A 43 -3.85 11.89 14.31
C THR A 43 -3.55 10.42 14.10
N SER A 44 -3.68 9.92 12.86
CA SER A 44 -3.44 8.52 12.54
C SER A 44 -1.98 8.15 12.78
N ARG A 45 -1.79 6.87 13.12
CA ARG A 45 -0.47 6.24 13.19
C ARG A 45 -0.35 5.38 11.94
N ILE A 46 0.61 5.70 11.09
CA ILE A 46 0.79 5.05 9.79
C ILE A 46 1.71 3.87 9.98
N PHE A 47 1.20 2.67 9.69
CA PHE A 47 2.00 1.45 9.74
C PHE A 47 2.60 1.16 8.36
N LEU A 48 3.92 0.98 8.35
CA LEU A 48 4.71 0.72 7.16
C LEU A 48 5.36 -0.64 7.27
N THR A 49 5.46 -1.32 6.15
CA THR A 49 6.20 -2.57 5.99
C THR A 49 7.04 -2.54 4.72
N GLY A 50 8.04 -3.40 4.63
CA GLY A 50 8.83 -3.55 3.41
C GLY A 50 9.89 -4.63 3.56
N THR A 51 10.68 -4.81 2.50
CA THR A 51 11.76 -5.80 2.42
C THR A 51 13.05 -5.19 1.88
N VAL A 52 14.19 -5.84 2.17
CA VAL A 52 15.50 -5.58 1.53
C VAL A 52 16.07 -6.91 1.02
N ASP A 53 16.17 -7.12 -0.29
CA ASP A 53 16.57 -8.39 -0.92
C ASP A 53 17.78 -8.17 -1.84
N PRO A 54 18.86 -8.98 -1.88
CA PRO A 54 19.03 -10.31 -1.31
C PRO A 54 19.43 -10.37 0.16
N GLN A 55 19.12 -11.53 0.76
CA GLN A 55 19.28 -11.90 2.17
C GLN A 55 20.64 -11.54 2.80
N ASN A 56 20.62 -11.25 4.11
CA ASN A 56 21.74 -10.87 5.01
C ASN A 56 22.03 -9.37 5.16
N GLN A 57 21.04 -8.52 4.91
CA GLN A 57 21.18 -7.07 5.10
C GLN A 57 20.69 -6.57 6.47
N PHE A 58 20.50 -7.47 7.43
CA PHE A 58 19.85 -7.17 8.72
C PHE A 58 20.70 -6.39 9.75
N TYR A 59 21.94 -6.05 9.40
CA TYR A 59 22.87 -5.34 10.30
C TYR A 59 22.70 -3.82 10.28
N GLU A 60 22.18 -3.28 9.19
CA GLU A 60 21.93 -1.85 9.02
C GLU A 60 20.42 -1.58 9.04
N PRO A 61 19.95 -0.50 9.68
CA PRO A 61 18.55 -0.17 9.68
C PRO A 61 18.13 0.43 8.33
N VAL A 62 16.85 0.29 7.99
CA VAL A 62 16.22 1.09 6.95
C VAL A 62 16.03 2.50 7.48
N GLU A 63 16.50 3.49 6.71
CA GLU A 63 16.28 4.90 6.97
C GLU A 63 14.98 5.35 6.30
N LEU A 64 14.07 5.92 7.10
CA LEU A 64 12.81 6.45 6.64
C LEU A 64 12.83 7.97 6.78
N VAL A 65 12.48 8.66 5.70
CA VAL A 65 12.34 10.13 5.67
C VAL A 65 10.96 10.48 5.18
N ILE A 66 10.26 11.32 5.95
CA ILE A 66 8.94 11.82 5.61
C ILE A 66 9.08 13.27 5.17
N TYR A 67 8.60 13.55 3.97
CA TYR A 67 8.57 14.86 3.35
C TYR A 67 7.14 15.39 3.33
N ASP A 68 6.99 16.68 3.61
CA ASP A 68 5.73 17.39 3.41
C ASP A 68 5.46 17.69 1.92
N LYS A 69 4.34 18.37 1.65
CA LYS A 69 3.91 18.79 0.30
C LYS A 69 4.90 19.72 -0.42
N ASP A 70 5.82 20.36 0.30
CA ASP A 70 6.83 21.26 -0.25
C ASP A 70 8.19 20.55 -0.39
N ASP A 71 8.21 19.22 -0.33
CA ASP A 71 9.40 18.37 -0.36
C ASP A 71 10.41 18.68 0.77
N THR A 72 9.94 19.23 1.90
CA THR A 72 10.78 19.49 3.06
C THR A 72 10.76 18.27 3.99
N PRO A 73 11.93 17.74 4.42
CA PRO A 73 11.96 16.62 5.35
C PRO A 73 11.52 17.07 6.74
N ILE A 74 10.41 16.52 7.23
CA ILE A 74 9.80 16.88 8.51
C ILE A 74 10.01 15.83 9.59
N MET A 75 10.39 14.60 9.21
CA MET A 75 10.63 13.51 10.15
C MET A 75 11.62 12.49 9.61
N TYR A 76 12.42 11.96 10.52
CA TYR A 76 13.36 10.87 10.29
C TYR A 76 13.02 9.73 11.25
N SER A 77 13.03 8.52 10.73
CA SER A 77 12.82 7.30 11.50
C SER A 77 13.77 6.20 11.01
N GLN A 78 13.99 5.20 11.85
CA GLN A 78 14.80 4.04 11.51
C GLN A 78 14.05 2.78 11.88
N SER A 79 14.08 1.79 11.00
CA SER A 79 13.49 0.47 11.25
C SER A 79 14.55 -0.62 11.15
N LYS A 80 14.53 -1.54 12.12
CA LYS A 80 15.39 -2.72 12.09
C LYS A 80 14.81 -3.72 11.10
N ILE A 81 15.70 -4.35 10.36
CA ILE A 81 15.40 -5.46 9.47
C ILE A 81 15.47 -6.76 10.28
N ASP A 82 14.49 -7.64 10.10
CA ASP A 82 14.44 -8.93 10.75
C ASP A 82 15.21 -10.02 9.99
N TYR A 83 15.15 -11.26 10.47
CA TYR A 83 15.86 -12.39 9.86
C TYR A 83 15.29 -12.84 8.51
N ASN A 84 14.09 -12.39 8.13
CA ASN A 84 13.48 -12.61 6.82
C ASN A 84 13.81 -11.48 5.83
N ASN A 85 14.57 -10.46 6.28
CA ASN A 85 14.80 -9.17 5.63
C ASN A 85 13.55 -8.32 5.46
N GLU A 86 12.58 -8.50 6.35
CA GLU A 86 11.41 -7.64 6.47
C GLU A 86 11.70 -6.53 7.48
N PHE A 87 11.11 -5.36 7.28
CA PHE A 87 11.13 -4.29 8.26
C PHE A 87 9.71 -3.74 8.45
N SER A 88 9.48 -3.16 9.63
CA SER A 88 8.21 -2.49 9.94
C SER A 88 8.45 -1.20 10.71
N ALA A 89 7.64 -0.19 10.44
CA ALA A 89 7.75 1.11 11.10
C ALA A 89 6.36 1.65 11.42
N LEU A 90 6.28 2.40 12.50
CA LEU A 90 5.06 3.09 12.89
C LEU A 90 5.36 4.58 12.98
N ILE A 91 4.80 5.35 12.06
CA ILE A 91 5.02 6.79 11.96
C ILE A 91 3.85 7.52 12.60
N THR A 92 4.15 8.61 13.31
CA THR A 92 3.16 9.52 13.89
C THR A 92 3.58 10.93 13.54
N GLY A 93 2.63 11.85 13.29
CA GLY A 93 2.96 13.20 12.86
C GLY A 93 3.75 14.02 13.91
N PRO A 94 4.39 15.12 13.49
CA PRO A 94 5.03 16.07 14.42
C PRO A 94 4.06 16.50 15.53
N LEU A 95 4.52 16.55 16.78
CA LEU A 95 3.66 16.87 17.95
C LEU A 95 2.44 15.95 18.11
N GLY A 96 2.44 14.77 17.48
CA GLY A 96 1.32 13.81 17.53
C GLY A 96 0.29 13.98 16.42
N SER A 97 0.48 14.91 15.47
CA SER A 97 -0.45 15.11 14.36
C SER A 97 0.22 15.61 13.08
N PHE A 98 -0.26 15.17 11.93
CA PHE A 98 0.12 15.72 10.63
C PHE A 98 -0.72 16.94 10.26
N GLU A 99 -0.13 17.88 9.52
CA GLU A 99 -0.90 18.89 8.80
C GLU A 99 -1.61 18.25 7.60
N LEU A 100 -2.60 18.93 7.04
CA LEU A 100 -3.35 18.42 5.89
C LEU A 100 -2.55 18.50 4.60
N GLY A 101 -2.74 17.51 3.73
CA GLY A 101 -2.16 17.45 2.39
C GLY A 101 -1.31 16.20 2.16
N GLU A 102 -0.64 16.19 1.01
CA GLU A 102 0.17 15.06 0.58
C GLU A 102 1.53 15.02 1.28
N TYR A 103 1.96 13.80 1.62
CA TYR A 103 3.27 13.50 2.17
C TYR A 103 3.91 12.39 1.36
N LYS A 104 5.23 12.47 1.23
CA LYS A 104 6.04 11.43 0.60
C LYS A 104 6.89 10.75 1.66
N ILE A 105 6.80 9.44 1.75
CA ILE A 105 7.64 8.63 2.64
C ILE A 105 8.65 7.91 1.77
N VAL A 106 9.93 8.06 2.08
CA VAL A 106 11.04 7.43 1.37
C VAL A 106 11.79 6.51 2.31
N ALA A 107 12.00 5.26 1.87
CA ALA A 107 12.84 4.27 2.52
C ALA A 107 14.17 4.10 1.76
N ASN A 108 15.27 4.14 2.50
CA ASN A 108 16.62 3.94 1.99
C ASN A 108 17.34 2.88 2.81
N HIS A 109 18.23 2.13 2.17
CA HIS A 109 19.12 1.20 2.84
C HIS A 109 20.48 1.21 2.13
N PRO A 110 21.64 1.21 2.83
CA PRO A 110 22.94 1.40 2.19
C PRO A 110 23.34 0.28 1.22
N ALA A 111 22.83 -0.93 1.43
CA ALA A 111 23.04 -2.04 0.52
C ALA A 111 22.11 -2.04 -0.72
N ALA A 112 21.01 -1.27 -0.67
CA ALA A 112 20.05 -1.21 -1.75
C ALA A 112 20.52 -0.25 -2.85
N SER A 113 20.33 -0.65 -4.11
CA SER A 113 20.65 0.15 -5.29
C SER A 113 19.56 1.17 -5.65
N ASN A 114 18.38 1.01 -5.06
CA ASN A 114 17.24 1.90 -5.21
C ASN A 114 16.78 2.48 -3.86
N SER A 115 15.90 3.47 -3.94
CA SER A 115 15.05 3.91 -2.83
C SER A 115 13.62 3.44 -3.11
N ALA A 116 12.85 3.17 -2.06
CA ALA A 116 11.41 2.93 -2.17
C ALA A 116 10.64 4.16 -1.68
N SER A 117 9.52 4.48 -2.31
CA SER A 117 8.71 5.63 -1.90
C SER A 117 7.22 5.36 -2.05
N ILE A 118 6.45 5.89 -1.11
CA ILE A 118 4.99 5.95 -1.19
C ILE A 118 4.52 7.38 -0.96
N VAL A 119 3.38 7.73 -1.55
CA VAL A 119 2.68 8.99 -1.31
C VAL A 119 1.41 8.69 -0.53
N ILE A 120 1.17 9.48 0.52
CA ILE A 120 -0.03 9.40 1.33
C ILE A 120 -0.67 10.78 1.39
N ASP A 121 -1.98 10.83 1.57
CA ASP A 121 -2.74 12.07 1.75
C ASP A 121 -3.28 12.14 3.17
N ILE A 122 -2.97 13.22 3.89
CA ILE A 122 -3.56 13.51 5.19
C ILE A 122 -4.77 14.39 4.96
N ASN A 123 -5.94 13.77 5.04
CA ASN A 123 -7.19 14.49 4.96
C ASN A 123 -7.75 14.77 6.35
N ARG A 124 -8.66 15.75 6.41
CA ARG A 124 -9.52 15.83 7.58
C ARG A 124 -10.31 14.51 7.57
N PRO A 125 -10.52 13.86 8.72
CA PRO A 125 -11.73 13.06 8.81
C PRO A 125 -12.84 13.97 8.32
N ILE A 126 -13.55 13.55 7.27
CA ILE A 126 -14.85 14.15 7.01
C ILE A 126 -15.52 13.99 8.37
N GLU A 127 -15.88 15.10 9.03
CA GLU A 127 -16.72 15.03 10.23
C GLU A 127 -18.06 14.47 9.76
N GLN A 128 -18.13 13.17 9.44
CA GLN A 128 -19.33 12.47 9.06
C GLN A 128 -20.32 12.65 10.21
N ASN A 129 -19.86 12.66 11.46
CA ASN A 129 -20.72 12.92 12.61
C ASN A 129 -21.29 14.33 12.74
N LYS A 130 -20.74 15.37 12.08
CA LYS A 130 -21.27 16.74 12.21
C LYS A 130 -22.01 17.23 10.97
N LEU A 131 -21.71 16.68 9.80
CA LEU A 131 -22.43 17.00 8.57
C LEU A 131 -23.68 16.13 8.38
N VAL A 132 -23.76 14.96 9.00
CA VAL A 132 -24.82 13.97 8.72
C VAL A 132 -26.12 14.19 9.50
N PHE A 133 -26.04 14.77 10.70
CA PHE A 133 -27.23 15.05 11.51
C PHE A 133 -28.12 16.09 10.80
N GLY A 134 -29.33 15.67 10.41
CA GLY A 134 -30.30 16.49 9.69
C GLY A 134 -30.23 16.44 8.16
N MET A 135 -29.29 15.70 7.55
CA MET A 135 -29.30 15.46 6.09
C MET A 135 -30.20 14.28 5.73
N ALA A 136 -30.96 14.42 4.64
CA ALA A 136 -31.73 13.31 4.11
C ALA A 136 -30.79 12.19 3.58
N PRO A 137 -31.20 10.91 3.59
CA PRO A 137 -30.39 9.79 3.10
C PRO A 137 -29.77 10.00 1.71
N LEU A 138 -30.50 10.65 0.80
CA LEU A 138 -29.99 10.98 -0.54
C LEU A 138 -28.84 11.99 -0.51
N GLU A 139 -28.95 13.00 0.36
CA GLU A 139 -27.91 14.02 0.52
C GLU A 139 -26.64 13.42 1.13
N GLN A 140 -26.80 12.52 2.10
CA GLN A 140 -25.71 11.72 2.65
C GLN A 140 -24.98 10.91 1.55
N MET A 141 -25.74 10.24 0.67
CA MET A 141 -25.17 9.51 -0.45
C MET A 141 -24.47 10.43 -1.47
N ASN A 142 -25.01 11.63 -1.72
CA ASN A 142 -24.40 12.60 -2.62
C ASN A 142 -23.04 13.14 -2.11
N VAL A 143 -22.80 13.10 -0.80
CA VAL A 143 -21.49 13.45 -0.20
C VAL A 143 -20.59 12.23 0.00
N GLY A 144 -20.96 11.06 -0.54
CA GLY A 144 -20.11 9.87 -0.58
C GLY A 144 -20.37 8.82 0.50
N ILE A 145 -21.45 8.94 1.29
CA ILE A 145 -21.82 7.93 2.29
C ILE A 145 -22.46 6.73 1.58
N THR A 146 -22.00 5.52 1.88
CA THR A 146 -22.58 4.29 1.30
C THR A 146 -23.97 4.03 1.90
N PRO A 147 -24.88 3.35 1.17
CA PRO A 147 -26.24 3.08 1.65
C PRO A 147 -26.33 2.41 3.04
N THR A 148 -25.37 1.55 3.37
CA THR A 148 -25.29 0.83 4.66
C THR A 148 -24.76 1.69 5.80
N ASN A 149 -24.13 2.83 5.49
CA ASN A 149 -23.53 3.74 6.45
C ASN A 149 -24.34 5.04 6.60
N VAL A 150 -25.54 5.10 5.99
CA VAL A 150 -26.49 6.20 6.19
C VAL A 150 -26.90 6.24 7.66
N VAL A 151 -26.83 7.41 8.27
CA VAL A 151 -27.24 7.61 9.65
C VAL A 151 -28.59 8.32 9.67
N CYS A 152 -29.53 7.77 10.42
CA CYS A 152 -30.84 8.39 10.65
C CYS A 152 -30.82 9.21 11.94
N ASP A 153 -31.67 10.24 12.01
CA ASP A 153 -31.96 10.91 13.29
C ASP A 153 -32.51 9.89 14.30
N GLU A 154 -32.29 10.14 15.60
CA GLU A 154 -32.56 9.19 16.71
C GLU A 154 -33.99 8.60 16.74
N GLN A 155 -34.96 9.23 16.07
CA GLN A 155 -36.37 8.81 16.05
C GLN A 155 -36.73 7.96 14.82
N TYR A 156 -35.81 7.77 13.90
CA TYR A 156 -36.01 7.04 12.66
C TYR A 156 -35.09 5.82 12.61
N VAL A 157 -35.52 4.80 11.90
CA VAL A 157 -34.74 3.59 11.64
C VAL A 157 -34.33 3.55 10.18
N LEU A 158 -33.11 3.08 9.93
CA LEU A 158 -32.62 2.86 8.59
C LEU A 158 -33.30 1.63 8.01
N MET A 159 -33.86 1.80 6.83
CA MET A 159 -34.41 0.73 6.04
C MET A 159 -33.74 0.67 4.69
N TYR A 160 -33.51 -0.54 4.22
CA TYR A 160 -32.86 -0.80 2.95
C TYR A 160 -33.80 -1.59 2.03
N ASN A 161 -34.07 -1.02 0.85
CA ASN A 161 -34.80 -1.73 -0.19
C ASN A 161 -33.81 -2.45 -1.11
N GLU A 162 -33.75 -3.78 -1.01
CA GLU A 162 -32.83 -4.59 -1.82
C GLU A 162 -33.11 -4.48 -3.33
N TYR A 163 -34.35 -4.26 -3.74
CA TYR A 163 -34.74 -4.19 -5.15
C TYR A 163 -34.21 -2.94 -5.85
N ARG A 164 -34.12 -1.79 -5.14
CA ARG A 164 -33.64 -0.51 -5.70
C ARG A 164 -32.30 -0.04 -5.14
N GLY A 165 -31.71 -0.81 -4.22
CA GLY A 165 -30.44 -0.45 -3.56
C GLY A 165 -30.48 0.92 -2.87
N SER A 166 -31.65 1.34 -2.41
CA SER A 166 -31.89 2.70 -1.91
C SER A 166 -32.24 2.68 -0.43
N PRO A 167 -31.47 3.37 0.44
CA PRO A 167 -31.75 3.48 1.86
C PRO A 167 -32.83 4.55 2.12
N ALA A 168 -33.59 4.37 3.20
CA ALA A 168 -34.57 5.34 3.68
C ALA A 168 -34.63 5.35 5.21
N CYS A 169 -34.70 6.54 5.81
CA CYS A 169 -35.01 6.71 7.22
C CYS A 169 -36.52 6.78 7.39
N VAL A 170 -37.11 5.84 8.11
CA VAL A 170 -38.56 5.75 8.33
C VAL A 170 -38.87 5.63 9.82
N THR A 171 -40.12 5.90 10.23
CA THR A 171 -40.49 5.71 11.63
C THR A 171 -40.47 4.22 11.98
N PRO A 172 -40.23 3.84 13.25
CA PRO A 172 -40.25 2.44 13.67
C PRO A 172 -41.54 1.70 13.29
N SER A 173 -42.70 2.37 13.41
CA SER A 173 -43.99 1.81 13.00
C SER A 173 -44.11 1.56 11.50
N THR A 174 -43.50 2.42 10.67
CA THR A 174 -43.49 2.28 9.21
C THR A 174 -42.53 1.19 8.78
N ALA A 175 -41.39 1.05 9.47
CA ALA A 175 -40.41 0.00 9.21
C ALA A 175 -41.03 -1.39 9.34
N VAL A 176 -41.74 -1.65 10.44
CA VAL A 176 -42.45 -2.92 10.66
C VAL A 176 -43.43 -3.22 9.52
N VAL A 177 -44.24 -2.25 9.10
CA VAL A 177 -45.20 -2.44 8.00
C VAL A 177 -44.52 -2.75 6.66
N LEU A 178 -43.35 -2.16 6.41
CA LEU A 178 -42.62 -2.36 5.17
C LEU A 178 -41.81 -3.66 5.18
N GLU A 179 -41.29 -4.07 6.33
CA GLU A 179 -40.67 -5.38 6.54
C GLU A 179 -41.70 -6.51 6.37
N ASP A 180 -42.87 -6.40 7.02
CA ASP A 180 -43.99 -7.36 6.90
C ASP A 180 -44.49 -7.52 5.45
N ARG A 181 -44.28 -6.48 4.61
CA ARG A 181 -44.65 -6.49 3.20
C ARG A 181 -43.52 -6.93 2.28
N GLU A 182 -42.35 -7.24 2.83
CA GLU A 182 -41.12 -7.57 2.09
C GLU A 182 -40.69 -6.43 1.15
N TRP A 183 -40.97 -5.17 1.53
CA TRP A 183 -40.58 -3.97 0.77
C TRP A 183 -39.24 -3.38 1.20
N GLY A 184 -38.69 -3.85 2.31
CA GLY A 184 -37.37 -3.47 2.81
C GLY A 184 -36.95 -4.31 4.00
N ILE A 185 -35.68 -4.17 4.38
CA ILE A 185 -35.05 -4.82 5.52
C ILE A 185 -34.58 -3.73 6.48
N ILE A 186 -34.83 -3.91 7.76
CA ILE A 186 -34.34 -3.03 8.82
C ILE A 186 -32.86 -3.35 9.05
N LEU A 187 -32.00 -2.33 9.02
CA LEU A 187 -30.55 -2.46 9.26
C LEU A 187 -30.17 -1.99 10.66
#